data_AF-A0A199UWN3-F1
#
_entry.id   AF-A0A199UWN3-F1
#
_cell.length_a   1.000
_cell.length_b   1.000
_cell.length_c   1.000
_cell.angle_alpha   90.00
_cell.angle_beta   90.00
_cell.angle_gamma   90.00
#
_symmetry.space_group_name_H-M   'P 1'
#
loop_
_entity.id
_entity.type
_entity.pdbx_description
1 polymer ?
#
loop_
_entity_poly.entity_id
_entity_poly.type
_entity_poly.pdbx_seq_one_letter_code
_entity_poly.pdbx_strand_id
1 'polypeptide(L)'
;MVSAYFVFGACIDQASVGVVEKWGRFLRLASPGLNFFNPFAGECLAGVLSTRVCSLEVRVETKTKDNVFVQLLCSIQYRIVKESADDAFYELQNPQEQIQAYVFDVVRALVPRMNLDELFEQKGEVAKAVLEELEKVMGAYGYNIEQILIIDVIPDPSVRKAMNEINAAQRLQLASVYKGEAEKVLLVKKAEAEAEAKYLAGVGVAKQRQAITDGLRENIVNFSHSVSGTSAKEVMDLIMVTQYFDTLKDLGNSSQNTTVFIPHGPGHVRDVTEQVRNGMMEAASTNLIDQ
;
A
#
# COMPACT_ATOMS: atom_id res chain seq x y z
N MET A 1 6.39 -55.33 35.57
CA MET A 1 7.48 -56.33 35.50
C MET A 1 8.71 -55.60 34.97
N VAL A 2 9.45 -54.91 35.85
CA VAL A 2 10.57 -54.05 35.44
C VAL A 2 11.86 -54.72 35.84
N SER A 3 12.63 -55.16 34.84
CA SER A 3 13.99 -55.65 34.99
C SER A 3 14.84 -54.62 35.72
N ALA A 4 15.21 -54.96 36.96
CA ALA A 4 16.25 -54.26 37.71
C ALA A 4 17.60 -54.55 37.03
N TYR A 5 17.96 -53.76 36.02
CA TYR A 5 19.34 -53.64 35.61
C TYR A 5 20.08 -52.94 36.76
N PHE A 6 20.91 -53.70 37.48
CA PHE A 6 21.88 -53.20 38.46
C PHE A 6 22.94 -52.38 37.71
N VAL A 7 22.63 -51.14 37.35
CA VAL A 7 23.59 -50.21 36.78
C VAL A 7 24.18 -49.40 37.92
N PHE A 8 25.47 -49.60 38.21
CA PHE A 8 26.23 -48.91 39.27
C PHE A 8 26.34 -47.38 39.05
N GLY A 9 26.04 -46.91 37.84
CA GLY A 9 25.91 -45.49 37.53
C GLY A 9 25.28 -45.26 36.16
N ALA A 10 24.50 -44.20 36.02
CA ALA A 10 23.97 -43.77 34.72
C ALA A 10 24.57 -42.42 34.32
N CYS A 11 24.75 -42.26 33.02
CA CYS A 11 25.08 -40.97 32.42
C CYS A 11 23.78 -40.20 32.19
N ILE A 12 23.72 -38.96 32.69
CA ILE A 12 22.60 -38.05 32.44
C ILE A 12 23.03 -37.08 31.36
N ASP A 13 22.24 -36.98 30.29
CA ASP A 13 22.49 -36.08 29.18
C ASP A 13 22.53 -34.61 29.61
N GLN A 14 23.29 -33.82 28.84
CA GLN A 14 23.32 -32.38 29.01
C GLN A 14 21.90 -31.79 28.82
N ALA A 15 21.55 -30.88 29.73
CA ALA A 15 20.22 -30.25 29.82
C ALA A 15 19.08 -31.19 30.25
N SER A 16 19.41 -32.26 30.97
CA SER A 16 18.46 -33.11 31.68
C SER A 16 18.83 -33.21 33.18
N VAL A 17 17.84 -33.47 34.03
CA VAL A 17 18.01 -33.70 35.47
C VAL A 17 17.40 -35.05 35.81
N GLY A 18 18.16 -35.89 36.50
CA GLY A 18 17.67 -37.19 36.98
C GLY A 18 17.09 -37.09 38.38
N VAL A 19 15.97 -37.75 38.63
CA VAL A 19 15.38 -37.85 39.96
C VAL A 19 15.81 -39.18 40.57
N VAL A 20 16.54 -39.11 41.69
CA VAL A 20 17.03 -40.30 42.40
C VAL A 20 16.17 -40.56 43.63
N GLU A 21 15.68 -41.79 43.72
CA GLU A 21 14.88 -42.29 44.83
C GLU A 21 15.66 -43.28 45.68
N LYS A 22 15.33 -43.34 46.97
CA LYS A 22 15.79 -44.35 47.91
C LYS A 22 14.60 -45.12 48.46
N TRP A 23 14.44 -46.38 48.07
CA TRP A 23 13.26 -47.20 48.38
C TRP A 23 11.92 -46.48 48.11
N GLY A 24 11.84 -45.73 47.00
CA GLY A 24 10.64 -44.98 46.61
C GLY A 24 10.46 -43.61 47.29
N ARG A 25 11.39 -43.17 48.14
CA ARG A 25 11.41 -41.80 48.68
C ARG A 25 12.40 -40.94 47.89
N PHE A 26 12.02 -39.72 47.54
CA PHE A 26 12.95 -38.75 46.96
C PHE A 26 14.21 -38.58 47.83
N LEU A 27 15.39 -38.68 47.20
CA LEU A 27 16.69 -38.52 47.86
C LEU A 27 17.41 -37.25 47.40
N ARG A 28 17.61 -37.10 46.09
CA ARG A 28 18.36 -35.98 45.49
C ARG A 28 18.11 -35.85 43.99
N LEU A 29 18.39 -34.65 43.48
CA LEU A 29 18.49 -34.37 42.05
C LEU A 29 19.90 -34.68 41.55
N ALA A 30 19.99 -35.44 40.46
CA ALA A 30 21.23 -35.79 39.80
C ALA A 30 21.51 -34.82 38.64
N SER A 31 22.62 -34.08 38.76
CA SER A 31 23.08 -33.12 37.75
C SER A 31 23.60 -33.84 36.48
N PRO A 32 23.65 -33.16 35.32
CA PRO A 32 24.21 -33.72 34.09
C PRO A 32 25.62 -34.29 34.30
N GLY A 33 25.89 -35.45 33.69
CA GLY A 33 27.14 -36.18 33.83
C GLY A 33 26.99 -37.58 34.44
N LEU A 34 28.12 -38.17 34.81
CA LEU A 34 28.17 -39.52 35.38
C LEU A 34 27.79 -39.49 36.86
N ASN A 35 26.66 -40.09 37.20
CA ASN A 35 26.22 -40.25 38.58
C ASN A 35 26.28 -41.71 38.99
N PHE A 36 26.89 -41.98 40.14
CA PHE A 36 26.91 -43.30 40.77
C PHE A 36 25.78 -43.38 41.80
N PHE A 37 25.10 -44.51 41.80
CA PHE A 37 24.06 -44.85 42.76
C PHE A 37 24.30 -46.27 43.24
N ASN A 38 24.08 -46.51 44.53
CA ASN A 38 24.28 -47.83 45.10
C ASN A 38 22.95 -48.60 45.15
N PRO A 39 22.70 -49.53 44.21
CA PRO A 39 21.46 -50.30 44.20
C PRO A 39 21.29 -51.19 45.45
N PHE A 40 22.38 -51.58 46.13
CA PHE A 40 22.30 -52.30 47.41
C PHE A 40 21.81 -51.43 48.57
N ALA A 41 21.97 -50.10 48.47
CA ALA A 41 21.43 -49.13 49.43
C ALA A 41 20.00 -48.69 49.07
N GLY A 42 19.38 -49.35 48.08
CA GLY A 42 18.03 -49.03 47.61
C GLY A 42 17.93 -47.76 46.76
N GLU A 43 19.05 -47.24 46.26
CA GLU A 43 19.08 -46.08 45.38
C GLU A 43 18.76 -46.48 43.94
N CYS A 44 17.74 -45.85 43.34
CA CYS A 44 17.36 -46.07 41.95
C CYS A 44 17.06 -44.74 41.23
N LEU A 45 17.27 -44.72 39.92
CA LEU A 45 16.88 -43.61 39.06
C LEU A 45 15.39 -43.79 38.72
N ALA A 46 14.54 -42.88 39.20
CA ALA A 46 13.10 -42.93 38.98
C ALA A 46 12.70 -42.42 37.60
N GLY A 47 13.38 -41.36 37.14
CA GLY A 47 13.13 -40.74 35.85
C GLY A 47 14.17 -39.68 35.51
N VAL A 48 14.17 -39.29 34.23
CA VAL A 48 15.00 -38.19 33.71
C VAL A 48 14.07 -37.16 33.11
N LEU A 49 14.17 -35.93 33.60
CA LEU A 49 13.42 -34.78 33.12
C LEU A 49 14.32 -33.90 32.26
N SER A 50 13.80 -33.47 31.11
CA SER A 50 14.49 -32.51 30.24
C SER A 50 14.27 -31.09 30.75
N THR A 51 15.36 -30.34 30.94
CA THR A 51 15.34 -28.90 31.28
C THR A 51 15.33 -28.02 30.01
N ARG A 52 15.18 -28.62 28.82
CA ARG A 52 15.09 -27.86 27.55
C ARG A 52 13.76 -27.14 27.47
N VAL A 53 13.72 -26.06 26.70
CA VAL A 53 12.48 -25.34 26.43
C VAL A 53 11.57 -26.24 25.58
N CYS A 54 10.35 -26.43 26.04
CA CYS A 54 9.29 -27.16 25.36
C CYS A 54 8.25 -26.17 24.85
N SER A 55 7.72 -26.41 23.66
CA SER A 55 6.60 -25.65 23.10
C SER A 55 5.34 -26.50 23.13
N LEU A 56 4.24 -25.93 23.64
CA LEU A 56 2.91 -26.52 23.60
C LEU A 56 1.97 -25.62 22.81
N GLU A 57 1.38 -26.17 21.76
CA GLU A 57 0.34 -25.49 21.00
C GLU A 57 -1.04 -25.84 21.58
N VAL A 58 -1.83 -24.80 21.85
CA VAL A 58 -3.17 -24.92 22.42
C VAL A 58 -4.17 -24.22 21.51
N ARG A 59 -5.24 -24.93 21.17
CA ARG A 59 -6.36 -24.38 20.38
C ARG A 59 -7.53 -24.12 21.31
N VAL A 60 -7.96 -22.86 21.38
CA VAL A 60 -9.05 -22.43 22.24
C VAL A 60 -10.20 -21.88 21.43
N GLU A 61 -11.36 -22.51 21.56
CA GLU A 61 -12.60 -21.98 21.02
C GLU A 61 -13.32 -21.12 22.06
N THR A 62 -13.64 -19.89 21.68
CA THR A 62 -14.33 -18.94 22.53
C THR A 62 -15.22 -18.00 21.70
N LYS A 63 -16.04 -17.21 22.40
CA LYS A 63 -16.86 -16.16 21.80
C LYS A 63 -16.32 -14.79 22.18
N THR A 64 -16.35 -13.87 21.24
CA THR A 64 -16.08 -12.45 21.50
C THR A 64 -17.34 -11.75 22.03
N LYS A 65 -17.18 -10.50 22.46
CA LYS A 65 -18.29 -9.62 22.90
C LYS A 65 -19.37 -9.43 21.83
N ASP A 66 -18.98 -9.48 20.55
CA ASP A 66 -19.87 -9.39 19.39
C ASP A 66 -20.59 -10.71 19.07
N ASN A 67 -20.49 -11.72 19.95
CA ASN A 67 -21.07 -13.05 19.78
C ASN A 67 -20.58 -13.77 18.50
N VAL A 68 -19.33 -13.49 18.09
CA VAL A 68 -18.64 -14.22 17.02
C VAL A 68 -17.84 -15.36 17.63
N PHE A 69 -17.97 -16.55 17.06
CA PHE A 69 -17.13 -17.69 17.39
C PHE A 69 -15.74 -17.52 16.78
N VAL A 70 -14.71 -17.64 17.62
CA VAL A 70 -13.31 -17.55 17.22
C VAL A 70 -12.51 -18.72 17.79
N GLN A 71 -11.56 -19.19 16.98
CA GLN A 71 -10.56 -20.17 17.39
C GLN A 71 -9.21 -19.45 17.56
N LEU A 72 -8.67 -19.47 18.77
CA LEU A 72 -7.38 -18.90 19.12
C LEU A 72 -6.32 -19.99 19.12
N LEU A 73 -5.23 -19.77 18.38
CA LEU A 73 -4.07 -20.64 18.38
C LEU A 73 -2.97 -20.00 19.24
N CYS A 74 -2.68 -20.61 20.39
CA CYS A 74 -1.68 -20.13 21.33
C CYS A 74 -0.47 -21.08 21.35
N SER A 75 0.74 -20.53 21.40
CA SER A 75 1.98 -21.27 21.62
C SER A 75 2.57 -20.86 22.95
N ILE A 76 2.80 -21.84 23.82
CA ILE A 76 3.31 -21.64 25.17
C ILE A 76 4.67 -22.31 25.24
N GLN A 77 5.68 -21.52 25.57
CA GLN A 77 7.03 -22.00 25.81
C GLN A 77 7.25 -22.10 27.31
N TYR A 78 7.57 -23.29 27.78
CA TYR A 78 7.84 -23.55 29.19
C TYR A 78 9.06 -24.44 29.34
N ARG A 79 9.67 -24.38 30.52
CA ARG A 79 10.77 -25.26 30.91
C ARG A 79 10.69 -25.59 32.39
N ILE A 80 11.29 -26.70 32.77
CA ILE A 80 11.41 -27.09 34.18
C ILE A 80 12.57 -26.31 34.80
N VAL A 81 12.36 -25.76 36.00
CA VAL A 81 13.43 -25.14 36.80
C VAL A 81 14.28 -26.23 37.41
N LYS A 82 15.61 -26.16 37.25
CA LYS A 82 16.52 -27.23 37.71
C LYS A 82 16.46 -27.47 39.22
N GLU A 83 16.20 -26.42 39.99
CA GLU A 83 16.18 -26.45 41.46
C GLU A 83 14.91 -27.10 42.01
N SER A 84 13.79 -26.97 41.30
CA SER A 84 12.46 -27.51 41.66
C SER A 84 12.06 -28.67 40.76
N ALA A 85 13.04 -29.42 40.26
CA ALA A 85 12.78 -30.54 39.35
C ALA A 85 12.14 -31.75 40.06
N ASP A 86 12.23 -31.81 41.39
CA ASP A 86 11.55 -32.76 42.25
C ASP A 86 10.06 -32.46 42.35
N ASP A 87 9.69 -31.21 42.61
CA ASP A 87 8.29 -30.76 42.62
C ASP A 87 7.63 -31.04 41.26
N ALA A 88 8.32 -30.69 40.17
CA ALA A 88 7.83 -30.91 38.81
C ALA A 88 7.60 -32.39 38.46
N PHE A 89 8.33 -33.33 39.11
CA PHE A 89 8.20 -34.77 38.86
C PHE A 89 7.10 -35.43 39.69
N TYR A 90 6.92 -35.00 40.95
CA TYR A 90 6.00 -35.66 41.88
C TYR A 90 4.64 -34.96 42.03
N GLU A 91 4.57 -33.64 41.83
CA GLU A 91 3.33 -32.90 42.06
C GLU A 91 2.38 -32.96 40.87
N LEU A 92 2.91 -33.03 39.64
CA LEU A 92 2.11 -32.96 38.41
C LEU A 92 2.30 -34.20 37.54
N GLN A 93 1.21 -34.96 37.34
CA GLN A 93 1.23 -36.13 36.45
C GLN A 93 1.30 -35.74 34.97
N ASN A 94 0.53 -34.72 34.55
CA ASN A 94 0.49 -34.24 33.18
C ASN A 94 0.53 -32.70 33.12
N PRO A 95 1.72 -32.09 32.96
CA PRO A 95 1.84 -30.64 32.93
C PRO A 95 1.17 -30.00 31.71
N GLN A 96 1.11 -30.70 30.57
CA GLN A 96 0.54 -30.15 29.34
C GLN A 96 -0.96 -29.93 29.46
N GLU A 97 -1.67 -30.90 30.03
CA GLU A 97 -3.12 -30.81 30.25
C GLU A 97 -3.46 -29.72 31.27
N GLN A 98 -2.65 -29.60 32.34
CA GLN A 98 -2.82 -28.56 33.34
C GLN A 98 -2.62 -27.16 32.75
N ILE A 99 -1.56 -26.95 31.95
CA ILE A 99 -1.33 -25.69 31.23
C ILE A 99 -2.52 -25.37 30.33
N GLN A 100 -3.00 -26.36 29.58
CA GLN A 100 -4.16 -26.18 28.70
C GLN A 100 -5.40 -25.74 29.48
N ALA A 101 -5.70 -26.38 30.62
CA ALA A 101 -6.85 -26.04 31.45
C ALA A 101 -6.82 -24.59 31.93
N TYR A 102 -5.68 -24.10 32.42
CA TYR A 102 -5.55 -22.71 32.86
C TYR A 102 -5.65 -21.72 31.70
N VAL A 103 -5.04 -22.03 30.57
CA VAL A 103 -5.15 -21.19 29.36
C VAL A 103 -6.60 -21.11 28.91
N PHE A 104 -7.33 -22.23 28.94
CA PHE A 104 -8.76 -22.26 28.63
C PHE A 104 -9.57 -21.37 29.55
N ASP A 105 -9.29 -21.40 30.85
CA ASP A 105 -10.02 -20.59 31.84
C ASP A 105 -9.78 -19.08 31.62
N VAL A 106 -8.51 -18.67 31.52
CA VAL A 106 -8.15 -17.25 31.35
C VAL A 106 -8.66 -16.71 30.02
N VAL A 107 -8.48 -17.44 28.92
CA VAL A 107 -8.95 -17.02 27.59
C VAL A 107 -10.48 -16.92 27.55
N ARG A 108 -11.21 -17.85 28.19
CA ARG A 108 -12.68 -17.78 28.27
C ARG A 108 -13.19 -16.70 29.20
N ALA A 109 -12.40 -16.26 30.17
CA ALA A 109 -12.75 -15.13 31.03
C ALA A 109 -12.51 -13.76 30.35
N LEU A 110 -11.44 -13.64 29.56
CA LEU A 110 -10.98 -12.37 28.99
C LEU A 110 -11.60 -12.07 27.62
N VAL A 111 -11.59 -13.03 26.69
CA VAL A 111 -11.99 -12.78 25.29
C VAL A 111 -13.44 -12.35 25.12
N PRO A 112 -14.43 -12.86 25.89
CA PRO A 112 -15.81 -12.37 25.78
C PRO A 112 -16.02 -10.90 26.17
N ARG A 113 -15.00 -10.25 26.78
CA ARG A 113 -15.06 -8.82 27.14
C ARG A 113 -14.59 -7.90 26.01
N MET A 114 -13.92 -8.44 25.01
CA MET A 114 -13.32 -7.72 23.88
C MET A 114 -14.12 -7.95 22.60
N ASN A 115 -14.18 -6.94 21.73
CA ASN A 115 -14.72 -7.08 20.38
C ASN A 115 -13.77 -7.89 19.48
N LEU A 116 -14.25 -8.36 18.32
CA LEU A 116 -13.41 -9.13 17.39
C LEU A 116 -12.21 -8.30 16.89
N ASP A 117 -12.44 -7.06 16.49
CA ASP A 117 -11.39 -6.17 15.98
C ASP A 117 -10.37 -5.82 17.08
N GLU A 118 -10.85 -5.51 18.29
CA GLU A 118 -10.01 -5.27 19.47
C GLU A 118 -9.14 -6.47 19.81
N LEU A 119 -9.67 -7.70 19.70
CA LEU A 119 -8.91 -8.93 19.91
C LEU A 119 -7.76 -9.10 18.91
N PHE A 120 -7.97 -8.70 17.65
CA PHE A 120 -6.91 -8.73 16.62
C PHE A 120 -5.83 -7.67 16.89
N GLU A 121 -6.22 -6.47 17.33
CA GLU A 121 -5.29 -5.38 17.64
C GLU A 121 -4.52 -5.64 18.95
N GLN A 122 -5.20 -6.14 19.98
CA GLN A 122 -4.70 -6.30 21.35
C GLN A 122 -4.29 -7.74 21.71
N LYS A 123 -3.88 -8.55 20.72
CA LYS A 123 -3.40 -9.92 20.96
C LYS A 123 -2.27 -10.03 21.99
N GLY A 124 -1.42 -8.99 22.08
CA GLY A 124 -0.34 -8.94 23.06
C GLY A 124 -0.82 -8.77 24.50
N GLU A 125 -1.94 -8.07 24.72
CA GLU A 125 -2.53 -7.87 26.05
C GLU A 125 -3.13 -9.16 26.58
N VAL A 126 -3.84 -9.91 25.72
CA VAL A 126 -4.34 -11.25 26.04
C VAL A 126 -3.19 -12.20 26.37
N ALA A 127 -2.12 -12.21 25.57
CA ALA A 127 -0.95 -13.05 25.83
C ALA A 127 -0.30 -12.74 27.18
N LYS A 128 -0.20 -11.44 27.54
CA LYS A 128 0.36 -11.00 28.82
C LYS A 128 -0.52 -11.41 30.00
N ALA A 129 -1.83 -11.26 29.90
CA ALA A 129 -2.76 -11.67 30.95
C ALA A 129 -2.70 -13.19 31.21
N VAL A 130 -2.59 -14.00 30.15
CA VAL A 130 -2.42 -15.46 30.28
C VAL A 130 -1.06 -15.80 30.91
N LEU A 131 0.00 -15.07 30.57
CA LEU A 131 1.33 -15.27 31.14
C LEU A 131 1.33 -15.04 32.65
N GLU A 132 0.78 -13.90 33.10
CA GLU A 132 0.75 -13.51 34.51
C GLU A 132 -0.01 -14.51 35.39
N GLU A 133 -1.11 -15.08 34.90
CA GLU A 133 -1.87 -16.10 35.65
C GLU A 133 -1.18 -17.47 35.62
N LEU A 134 -0.65 -17.88 34.46
CA LEU A 134 0.01 -19.17 34.33
C LEU A 134 1.33 -19.23 35.11
N GLU A 135 2.09 -18.14 35.17
CA GLU A 135 3.35 -18.05 35.91
C GLU A 135 3.14 -18.24 37.42
N LYS A 136 2.09 -17.63 38.00
CA LYS A 136 1.75 -17.78 39.43
C LYS A 136 1.46 -19.23 39.81
N VAL A 137 0.72 -19.93 38.97
CA VAL A 137 0.28 -21.30 39.26
C VAL A 137 1.37 -22.31 38.93
N MET A 138 1.95 -22.24 37.74
CA MET A 138 2.94 -23.21 37.27
C MET A 138 4.30 -23.02 37.96
N GLY A 139 4.60 -21.81 38.43
CA GLY A 139 5.78 -21.54 39.26
C GLY A 139 5.77 -22.31 40.59
N ALA A 140 4.59 -22.56 41.17
CA ALA A 140 4.47 -23.38 42.37
C ALA A 140 4.84 -24.86 42.12
N TYR A 141 4.62 -25.34 40.90
CA TYR A 141 4.90 -26.72 40.49
C TYR A 141 6.30 -26.90 39.85
N GLY A 142 7.19 -25.91 39.96
CA GLY A 142 8.55 -25.98 39.41
C GLY A 142 8.67 -25.76 37.88
N TYR A 143 7.63 -25.22 37.23
CA TYR A 143 7.63 -24.88 35.81
C TYR A 143 7.80 -23.37 35.60
N ASN A 144 8.78 -22.98 34.79
CA ASN A 144 8.95 -21.60 34.34
C ASN A 144 8.29 -21.42 32.96
N ILE A 145 7.47 -20.39 32.80
CA ILE A 145 6.88 -20.01 31.51
C ILE A 145 7.77 -18.93 30.89
N GLU A 146 8.41 -19.24 29.77
CA GLU A 146 9.33 -18.31 29.09
C GLU A 146 8.57 -17.29 28.26
N GLN A 147 7.60 -17.76 27.46
CA GLN A 147 6.82 -16.88 26.59
C GLN A 147 5.49 -17.51 26.21
N ILE A 148 4.46 -16.67 26.07
CA ILE A 148 3.17 -17.04 25.48
C ILE A 148 2.96 -16.16 24.25
N LEU A 149 2.62 -16.80 23.13
CA LEU A 149 2.33 -16.12 21.86
C LEU A 149 0.97 -16.56 21.33
N ILE A 150 0.15 -15.60 20.93
CA ILE A 150 -1.04 -15.87 20.12
C ILE A 150 -0.59 -15.87 18.66
N ILE A 151 -0.57 -17.06 18.05
CA ILE A 151 -0.14 -17.27 16.66
C ILE A 151 -1.19 -16.69 15.71
N ASP A 152 -2.45 -17.08 15.90
CA ASP A 152 -3.54 -16.69 15.01
C ASP A 152 -4.90 -16.65 15.72
N VAL A 153 -5.81 -15.86 15.17
CA VAL A 153 -7.21 -15.72 15.58
C VAL A 153 -8.08 -16.01 14.36
N ILE A 154 -8.75 -17.16 14.39
CA ILE A 154 -9.50 -17.68 13.24
C ILE A 154 -10.99 -17.54 13.54
N PRO A 155 -11.68 -16.52 12.98
CA PRO A 155 -13.13 -16.42 13.08
C PRO A 155 -13.81 -17.42 12.16
N ASP A 156 -15.10 -17.67 12.42
CA ASP A 156 -15.97 -18.46 11.56
C ASP A 156 -15.85 -18.01 10.08
N PRO A 157 -15.77 -18.95 9.12
CA PRO A 157 -15.62 -18.63 7.71
C PRO A 157 -16.72 -17.71 7.16
N SER A 158 -17.94 -17.79 7.69
CA SER A 158 -19.05 -16.91 7.30
C SER A 158 -18.78 -15.45 7.65
N VAL A 159 -18.32 -15.19 8.88
CA VAL A 159 -17.98 -13.85 9.37
C VAL A 159 -16.76 -13.31 8.62
N ARG A 160 -15.74 -14.14 8.41
CA ARG A 160 -14.54 -13.76 7.64
C ARG A 160 -14.89 -13.29 6.24
N LYS A 161 -15.80 -14.00 5.56
CA LYS A 161 -16.26 -13.63 4.22
C LYS A 161 -17.00 -12.28 4.25
N ALA A 162 -17.92 -12.08 5.19
CA ALA A 162 -18.65 -10.83 5.34
C ALA A 162 -17.72 -9.64 5.64
N MET A 163 -16.74 -9.80 6.54
CA MET A 163 -15.76 -8.74 6.83
C MET A 163 -14.90 -8.41 5.60
N ASN A 164 -14.48 -9.42 4.84
CA ASN A 164 -13.75 -9.20 3.60
C ASN A 164 -14.58 -8.44 2.55
N GLU A 165 -15.88 -8.76 2.44
CA GLU A 165 -16.82 -8.04 1.56
C GLU A 165 -17.02 -6.59 2.00
N ILE A 166 -17.20 -6.32 3.31
CA ILE A 166 -17.32 -4.96 3.86
C ILE A 166 -16.04 -4.16 3.59
N ASN A 167 -14.87 -4.72 3.87
CA ASN A 167 -13.59 -4.06 3.62
C ASN A 167 -13.35 -3.82 2.12
N ALA A 168 -13.71 -4.77 1.27
CA ALA A 168 -13.64 -4.58 -0.18
C ALA A 168 -14.57 -3.46 -0.65
N ALA A 169 -15.82 -3.42 -0.15
CA ALA A 169 -16.78 -2.37 -0.48
C ALA A 169 -16.32 -0.99 0.00
N GLN A 170 -15.80 -0.86 1.22
CA GLN A 170 -15.24 0.39 1.73
C GLN A 170 -14.03 0.86 0.92
N ARG A 171 -13.11 -0.05 0.57
CA ARG A 171 -11.97 0.27 -0.30
C ARG A 171 -12.43 0.70 -1.69
N LEU A 172 -13.44 0.05 -2.26
CA LEU A 172 -14.03 0.43 -3.55
C LEU A 172 -14.71 1.80 -3.49
N GLN A 173 -15.43 2.10 -2.40
CA GLN A 173 -16.05 3.41 -2.20
C GLN A 173 -14.99 4.52 -2.13
N LEU A 174 -13.95 4.34 -1.30
CA LEU A 174 -12.83 5.28 -1.22
C LEU A 174 -12.14 5.46 -2.57
N ALA A 175 -11.83 4.36 -3.27
CA ALA A 175 -11.25 4.40 -4.59
C ALA A 175 -12.14 5.14 -5.61
N SER A 176 -13.47 5.00 -5.51
CA SER A 176 -14.43 5.67 -6.38
C SER A 176 -14.49 7.17 -6.10
N VAL A 177 -14.42 7.59 -4.83
CA VAL A 177 -14.33 8.99 -4.43
C VAL A 177 -13.05 9.60 -4.99
N TYR A 178 -11.89 8.97 -4.78
CA TYR A 178 -10.62 9.48 -5.32
C TYR A 178 -10.60 9.52 -6.84
N LYS A 179 -11.21 8.54 -7.53
CA LYS A 179 -11.34 8.56 -9.00
C LYS A 179 -12.22 9.72 -9.46
N GLY A 180 -13.35 9.96 -8.80
CA GLY A 180 -14.23 11.08 -9.12
C GLY A 180 -13.54 12.44 -8.91
N GLU A 181 -12.79 12.58 -7.81
CA GLU A 181 -11.98 13.78 -7.57
C GLU A 181 -10.88 13.95 -8.61
N ALA A 182 -10.17 12.88 -8.97
CA ALA A 182 -9.15 12.91 -10.00
C ALA A 182 -9.72 13.30 -11.37
N GLU A 183 -10.89 12.76 -11.75
CA GLU A 183 -11.57 13.09 -13.01
C GLU A 183 -12.01 14.56 -13.04
N LYS A 184 -12.54 15.07 -11.93
CA LYS A 184 -12.87 16.50 -11.80
C LYS A 184 -11.64 17.39 -12.00
N VAL A 185 -10.52 17.06 -11.35
CA VAL A 185 -9.27 17.81 -11.49
C VAL A 185 -8.76 17.75 -12.93
N LEU A 186 -8.78 16.57 -13.56
CA LEU A 186 -8.37 16.39 -14.95
C LEU A 186 -9.22 17.22 -15.91
N LEU A 187 -10.55 17.22 -15.75
CA LEU A 187 -11.46 17.98 -16.61
C LEU A 187 -11.25 19.48 -16.49
N VAL A 188 -11.12 19.99 -15.25
CA VAL A 188 -10.84 21.41 -14.99
C VAL A 188 -9.50 21.80 -15.60
N LYS A 189 -8.44 21.02 -15.37
CA LYS A 189 -7.11 21.29 -15.93
C LYS A 189 -7.09 21.25 -17.45
N LYS A 190 -7.87 20.37 -18.06
CA LYS A 190 -8.03 20.32 -19.51
C LYS A 190 -8.74 21.57 -20.04
N ALA A 191 -9.81 22.01 -19.39
CA ALA A 191 -10.54 23.23 -19.77
C ALA A 191 -9.66 24.48 -19.61
N GLU A 192 -8.89 24.57 -18.52
CA GLU A 192 -7.89 25.63 -18.32
C GLU A 192 -6.84 25.62 -19.44
N ALA A 193 -6.28 24.45 -19.76
CA ALA A 193 -5.30 24.30 -20.82
C ALA A 193 -5.87 24.67 -22.21
N GLU A 194 -7.12 24.30 -22.53
CA GLU A 194 -7.76 24.68 -23.79
C GLU A 194 -8.03 26.19 -23.88
N ALA A 195 -8.46 26.82 -22.78
CA ALA A 195 -8.66 28.26 -22.73
C ALA A 195 -7.34 29.02 -22.90
N GLU A 196 -6.29 28.58 -22.20
CA GLU A 196 -4.96 29.16 -22.30
C GLU A 196 -4.36 28.96 -23.70
N ALA A 197 -4.52 27.78 -24.31
CA ALA A 197 -4.08 27.51 -25.67
C ALA A 197 -4.76 28.43 -26.69
N LYS A 198 -6.09 28.64 -26.60
CA LYS A 198 -6.82 29.56 -27.47
C LYS A 198 -6.37 31.01 -27.28
N TYR A 199 -6.14 31.42 -26.03
CA TYR A 199 -5.64 32.76 -25.74
C TYR A 199 -4.24 32.99 -26.34
N LEU A 200 -3.31 32.06 -26.11
CA LEU A 200 -1.96 32.11 -26.67
C LEU A 200 -1.98 32.08 -28.21
N ALA A 201 -2.85 31.29 -28.81
CA ALA A 201 -3.03 31.28 -30.27
C ALA A 201 -3.53 32.63 -30.80
N GLY A 202 -4.52 33.25 -30.14
CA GLY A 202 -5.03 34.58 -30.50
C GLY A 202 -3.95 35.67 -30.40
N VAL A 203 -3.19 35.67 -29.29
CA VAL A 203 -2.05 36.57 -29.10
C VAL A 203 -0.96 36.33 -30.15
N GLY A 204 -0.71 35.07 -30.49
CA GLY A 204 0.23 34.67 -31.55
C GLY A 204 -0.16 35.24 -32.91
N VAL A 205 -1.42 35.10 -33.31
CA VAL A 205 -1.94 35.66 -34.57
C VAL A 205 -1.85 37.18 -34.58
N ALA A 206 -2.21 37.86 -33.49
CA ALA A 206 -2.11 39.31 -33.39
C ALA A 206 -0.66 39.81 -33.53
N LYS A 207 0.27 39.19 -32.79
CA LYS A 207 1.71 39.48 -32.88
C LYS A 207 2.28 39.19 -34.26
N GLN A 208 1.87 38.07 -34.88
CA GLN A 208 2.27 37.72 -36.24
C GLN A 208 1.80 38.79 -37.24
N ARG A 209 0.53 39.23 -37.16
CA ARG A 209 -0.01 40.29 -38.03
C ARG A 209 0.72 41.62 -37.85
N GLN A 210 1.07 41.97 -36.62
CA GLN A 210 1.84 43.16 -36.32
C GLN A 210 3.25 43.07 -36.94
N ALA A 211 3.95 41.97 -36.73
CA ALA A 211 5.28 41.75 -37.32
C ALA A 211 5.27 41.79 -38.85
N ILE A 212 4.25 41.24 -39.50
CA ILE A 212 4.06 41.33 -40.96
C ILE A 212 3.88 42.80 -41.39
N THR A 213 3.03 43.54 -40.68
CA THR A 213 2.75 44.95 -41.02
C THR A 213 3.98 45.83 -40.84
N ASP A 214 4.74 45.60 -39.78
CA ASP A 214 5.98 46.33 -39.50
C ASP A 214 7.07 46.00 -40.54
N GLY A 215 7.23 44.71 -40.90
CA GLY A 215 8.14 44.30 -41.97
C GLY A 215 7.75 44.85 -43.35
N LEU A 216 6.46 44.90 -43.68
CA LEU A 216 5.96 45.54 -44.90
C LEU A 216 6.25 47.05 -44.91
N ARG A 217 6.06 47.74 -43.78
CA ARG A 217 6.39 49.16 -43.65
C ARG A 217 7.88 49.42 -43.89
N GLU A 218 8.75 48.61 -43.29
CA GLU A 218 10.21 48.71 -43.48
C GLU A 218 10.60 48.47 -44.94
N ASN A 219 10.01 47.46 -45.59
CA ASN A 219 10.22 47.19 -47.01
C ASN A 219 9.82 48.37 -47.89
N ILE A 220 8.67 49.00 -47.63
CA ILE A 220 8.21 50.19 -48.39
C ILE A 220 9.21 51.35 -48.27
N VAL A 221 9.72 51.62 -47.06
CA VAL A 221 10.69 52.70 -46.81
C VAL A 221 12.01 52.41 -47.54
N ASN A 222 12.53 51.17 -47.44
CA ASN A 222 13.79 50.79 -48.09
C ASN A 222 13.70 50.85 -49.63
N PHE A 223 12.57 50.45 -50.21
CA PHE A 223 12.34 50.51 -51.66
C PHE A 223 12.18 51.95 -52.17
N SER A 224 11.51 52.81 -51.38
CA SER A 224 11.36 54.25 -51.69
C SER A 224 12.69 54.99 -51.76
N HIS A 225 13.71 54.58 -50.99
CA HIS A 225 15.01 55.23 -50.98
C HIS A 225 15.97 54.74 -52.08
N SER A 226 15.78 53.51 -52.59
CA SER A 226 16.70 52.87 -53.53
C SER A 226 16.34 53.09 -55.01
N VAL A 227 15.09 53.51 -55.31
CA VAL A 227 14.63 53.82 -56.67
C VAL A 227 13.99 55.20 -56.68
N SER A 228 14.59 56.17 -57.39
CA SER A 228 14.07 57.54 -57.46
C SER A 228 12.93 57.64 -58.48
N GLY A 229 11.72 57.96 -58.01
CA GLY A 229 10.56 58.31 -58.85
C GLY A 229 9.33 57.40 -58.73
N THR A 230 9.37 56.35 -57.91
CA THR A 230 8.24 55.40 -57.78
C THR A 230 7.25 55.87 -56.72
N SER A 231 5.95 55.88 -57.04
CA SER A 231 4.89 56.24 -56.08
C SER A 231 4.68 55.10 -55.07
N ALA A 232 4.40 55.41 -53.80
CA ALA A 232 4.05 54.41 -52.77
C ALA A 232 2.92 53.46 -53.22
N LYS A 233 2.08 53.92 -54.16
CA LYS A 233 1.01 53.14 -54.79
C LYS A 233 1.53 51.98 -55.66
N GLU A 234 2.59 52.18 -56.44
CA GLU A 234 3.14 51.16 -57.35
C GLU A 234 3.88 50.06 -56.57
N VAL A 235 4.53 50.41 -55.46
CA VAL A 235 5.15 49.43 -54.54
C VAL A 235 4.08 48.57 -53.86
N MET A 236 2.95 49.17 -53.46
CA MET A 236 1.83 48.44 -52.88
C MET A 236 1.18 47.48 -53.89
N ASP A 237 1.00 47.91 -55.14
CA ASP A 237 0.45 47.08 -56.22
C ASP A 237 1.36 45.86 -56.50
N LEU A 238 2.69 46.04 -56.51
CA LEU A 238 3.64 44.94 -56.66
C LEU A 238 3.59 43.96 -55.48
N ILE A 239 3.48 44.46 -54.24
CA ILE A 239 3.36 43.63 -53.04
C ILE A 239 2.08 42.80 -53.07
N MET A 240 0.94 43.38 -53.46
CA MET A 240 -0.33 42.65 -53.59
C MET A 240 -0.23 41.53 -54.63
N VAL A 241 0.43 41.78 -55.77
CA VAL A 241 0.67 40.74 -56.79
C VAL A 241 1.55 39.61 -56.23
N THR A 242 2.61 39.93 -55.48
CA THR A 242 3.44 38.89 -54.86
C THR A 242 2.69 38.09 -53.79
N GLN A 243 1.90 38.74 -52.92
CA GLN A 243 1.07 38.04 -51.93
C GLN A 243 0.00 37.17 -52.58
N TYR A 244 -0.58 37.61 -53.70
CA TYR A 244 -1.52 36.79 -54.48
C TYR A 244 -0.85 35.50 -54.99
N PHE A 245 0.38 35.58 -55.51
CA PHE A 245 1.10 34.39 -55.95
C PHE A 245 1.57 33.50 -54.80
N ASP A 246 2.00 34.08 -53.67
CA ASP A 246 2.40 33.31 -52.48
C ASP A 246 1.18 32.60 -51.87
N THR A 247 0.04 33.27 -51.76
CA THR A 247 -1.22 32.63 -51.31
C THR A 247 -1.66 31.51 -52.25
N LEU A 248 -1.52 31.68 -53.57
CA LEU A 248 -1.77 30.62 -54.53
C LEU A 248 -0.81 29.43 -54.35
N LYS A 249 0.47 29.68 -54.07
CA LYS A 249 1.48 28.64 -53.81
C LYS A 249 1.18 27.87 -52.53
N ASP A 250 0.82 28.56 -51.45
CA ASP A 250 0.46 27.94 -50.17
C ASP A 250 -0.84 27.13 -50.30
N LEU A 251 -1.82 27.65 -51.04
CA LEU A 251 -3.08 26.96 -51.33
C LEU A 251 -2.85 25.67 -52.15
N GLY A 252 -1.87 25.69 -53.06
CA GLY A 252 -1.43 24.53 -53.84
C GLY A 252 -0.61 23.50 -53.05
N ASN A 253 0.06 23.91 -51.97
CA ASN A 253 0.81 23.01 -51.09
C ASN A 253 -0.05 22.40 -49.97
N SER A 254 -1.22 22.96 -49.68
CA SER A 254 -2.17 22.41 -48.70
C SER A 254 -2.96 21.23 -49.30
N SER A 255 -2.76 20.02 -48.75
CA SER A 255 -3.32 18.77 -49.28
C SER A 255 -4.84 18.60 -49.09
N GLN A 256 -5.53 19.57 -48.48
CA GLN A 256 -6.98 19.51 -48.18
C GLN A 256 -7.85 20.29 -49.16
N ASN A 257 -7.27 21.05 -50.10
CA ASN A 257 -8.04 21.83 -51.07
C ASN A 257 -8.35 21.01 -52.33
N THR A 258 -9.62 20.71 -52.56
CA THR A 258 -10.04 19.73 -53.59
C THR A 258 -10.31 20.37 -54.96
N THR A 259 -10.64 21.66 -55.06
CA THR A 259 -10.81 22.40 -56.33
C THR A 259 -10.74 23.91 -56.07
N VAL A 260 -9.89 24.64 -56.80
CA VAL A 260 -9.75 26.11 -56.70
C VAL A 260 -10.00 26.73 -58.07
N PHE A 261 -11.03 27.57 -58.19
CA PHE A 261 -11.30 28.33 -59.42
C PHE A 261 -10.48 29.61 -59.44
N ILE A 262 -9.52 29.69 -60.36
CA ILE A 262 -8.68 30.87 -60.56
C ILE A 262 -9.18 31.61 -61.81
N PRO A 263 -9.69 32.85 -61.68
CA PRO A 263 -10.02 33.67 -62.85
C PRO A 263 -8.72 34.05 -63.58
N HIS A 264 -8.60 33.67 -64.85
CA HIS A 264 -7.41 33.91 -65.67
C HIS A 264 -7.71 35.00 -66.70
N GLY A 265 -7.15 36.18 -66.49
CA GLY A 265 -7.20 37.28 -67.46
C GLY A 265 -6.42 38.49 -66.96
N PRO A 266 -5.59 39.15 -67.80
CA PRO A 266 -4.76 40.28 -67.38
C PRO A 266 -5.56 41.53 -66.93
N GLY A 267 -6.84 41.62 -67.28
CA GLY A 267 -7.76 42.65 -66.76
C GLY A 267 -8.31 42.35 -65.36
N HIS A 268 -8.35 41.07 -64.95
CA HIS A 268 -9.01 40.68 -63.71
C HIS A 268 -8.19 40.96 -62.46
N VAL A 269 -6.87 41.03 -62.53
CA VAL A 269 -6.06 41.47 -61.37
C VAL A 269 -6.35 42.94 -61.06
N ARG A 270 -6.53 43.78 -62.08
CA ARG A 270 -7.00 45.17 -61.89
C ARG A 270 -8.42 45.22 -61.35
N ASP A 271 -9.34 44.40 -61.87
CA ASP A 271 -10.71 44.34 -61.34
C ASP A 271 -10.75 43.87 -59.90
N VAL A 272 -9.97 42.85 -59.52
CA VAL A 272 -9.90 42.34 -58.14
C VAL A 272 -9.29 43.40 -57.23
N THR A 273 -8.20 44.04 -57.64
CA THR A 273 -7.60 45.14 -56.89
C THR A 273 -8.56 46.33 -56.76
N GLU A 274 -9.32 46.67 -57.80
CA GLU A 274 -10.35 47.73 -57.74
C GLU A 274 -11.55 47.34 -56.88
N GLN A 275 -12.02 46.09 -56.93
CA GLN A 275 -13.10 45.58 -56.09
C GLN A 275 -12.69 45.51 -54.62
N VAL A 276 -11.49 45.03 -54.31
CA VAL A 276 -10.95 45.03 -52.94
C VAL A 276 -10.77 46.45 -52.44
N ARG A 277 -10.25 47.36 -53.28
CA ARG A 277 -10.08 48.78 -52.93
C ARG A 277 -11.43 49.47 -52.68
N ASN A 278 -12.43 49.24 -53.53
CA ASN A 278 -13.75 49.82 -53.38
C ASN A 278 -14.48 49.23 -52.16
N GLY A 279 -14.38 47.92 -51.92
CA GLY A 279 -14.92 47.28 -50.72
C GLY A 279 -14.26 47.75 -49.43
N MET A 280 -12.95 48.01 -49.42
CA MET A 280 -12.26 48.62 -48.29
C MET A 280 -12.66 50.09 -48.07
N MET A 281 -12.87 50.86 -49.15
CA MET A 281 -13.38 52.23 -49.05
C MET A 281 -14.84 52.27 -48.56
N GLU A 282 -15.66 51.31 -48.97
CA GLU A 282 -17.07 51.19 -48.55
C GLU A 282 -17.20 50.68 -47.09
N ALA A 283 -16.31 49.79 -46.65
CA ALA A 283 -16.20 49.41 -45.24
C ALA A 283 -15.69 50.58 -44.36
N ALA A 284 -14.79 51.40 -44.89
CA ALA A 284 -14.31 52.60 -44.20
C ALA A 284 -15.37 53.72 -44.14
N SER A 285 -16.22 53.87 -45.16
CA SER A 285 -17.33 54.84 -45.15
C SER A 285 -18.50 54.39 -44.27
N THR A 286 -18.77 53.08 -44.19
CA THR A 286 -19.82 52.53 -43.31
C THR A 286 -19.48 52.75 -41.82
N ASN A 287 -18.20 52.65 -41.44
CA ASN A 287 -17.74 52.95 -40.07
C ASN A 287 -17.76 54.47 -39.72
N LEU A 288 -17.93 55.36 -40.70
CA LEU A 288 -18.08 56.81 -40.48
C LEU A 288 -19.54 57.26 -40.37
N ILE A 289 -20.51 56.41 -40.73
CA ILE A 289 -21.95 56.70 -40.65
C ILE A 289 -22.56 56.18 -39.33
N ASP A 290 -21.86 55.29 -38.62
CA ASP A 290 -22.31 54.66 -37.36
C ASP A 290 -21.66 55.29 -36.09
N GLN A 291 -21.30 56.57 -36.16
CA GLN A 291 -21.00 57.43 -34.99
C GLN A 291 -22.05 58.52 -34.81
#